data_AF-A0A9E2L7U2-F1
#
_entry.id   AF-A0A9E2L7U2-F1
#
_cell.length_a   1.000
_cell.length_b   1.000
_cell.length_c   1.000
_cell.angle_alpha   90.00
_cell.angle_beta   90.00
_cell.angle_gamma   90.00
#
_symmetry.space_group_name_H-M   'P 1'
#
loop_
_entity.id
_entity.type
_entity.pdbx_description
1 polymer ?
#
loop_
_entity_poly.entity_id
_entity_poly.type
_entity_poly.pdbx_seq_one_letter_code
_entity_poly.pdbx_strand_id
1 'polypeptide(L)'
;MKQFKYLAIMLSAVLALWSCSDDDNDPTADVAGVSSISLSSDTIQVTSTGGTATVTVTSESDWRLAGVSDWVHPSVTEGKSGAEVTFTIDESPANEARTALFKFFCGSSVAPLLVESNPNYVLSFDGENVIEATNVGGDVIVRLNTNIADLSVECGEDWLSLAKITKFGDERIVLLDVSENATFLPRSSSVKISSPLVEQIVDVTVEQAPTEKFELTNDLMQNNQITCDLNAQDLQFKVVTNLVFEAQADAGTDWIGAPVFSEPQVGDDGLSTYTVTFSVEESSVFRTGNIIFTDQNEDTYQISVIQKDPNMVLFDIPDSNFATFLSGKGWIAKAGTQYYVTDEGKNATELNHDDWRNGIRNLTGIENFPNLTRIKIAADNTRSGMTTVDLSGLHKVESFSVQYGYRITSFNFGDNPIKDFVFSTSSSSYTYARTMIYIGEHLESLDAGMGDRYSSDMEVLDVSGCPSLKYLKATTCGVKFKTIILKEGQVIDNIEKGDGVTIEYK
;
A
#
# COMPACT_ATOMS: atom_id res chain seq x y z
N MET A 1 -17.39 -59.98 -15.97
CA MET A 1 -17.02 -61.37 -15.59
C MET A 1 -15.97 -61.23 -14.48
N LYS A 2 -16.06 -61.78 -13.25
CA LYS A 2 -16.41 -63.15 -12.77
C LYS A 2 -15.50 -64.20 -13.44
N GLN A 3 -14.66 -65.02 -12.79
CA GLN A 3 -14.44 -65.44 -11.37
C GLN A 3 -12.92 -65.83 -11.21
N PHE A 4 -12.26 -66.08 -10.06
CA PHE A 4 -12.52 -66.16 -8.59
C PHE A 4 -11.13 -66.01 -7.85
N LYS A 5 -11.01 -65.65 -6.55
CA LYS A 5 -10.91 -66.50 -5.31
C LYS A 5 -9.95 -67.71 -5.39
N TYR A 6 -9.19 -68.12 -4.36
CA TYR A 6 -9.18 -67.90 -2.89
C TYR A 6 -7.72 -67.62 -2.40
N LEU A 7 -7.35 -67.32 -1.14
CA LEU A 7 -7.80 -67.87 0.15
C LEU A 7 -7.47 -66.94 1.35
N ALA A 8 -8.38 -66.89 2.33
CA ALA A 8 -8.12 -66.33 3.67
C ALA A 8 -8.90 -67.14 4.73
N ILE A 9 -8.18 -67.68 5.72
CA ILE A 9 -8.68 -68.44 6.89
C ILE A 9 -7.69 -68.09 8.03
N MET A 10 -8.03 -67.31 9.06
CA MET A 10 -8.96 -67.51 10.18
C MET A 10 -8.41 -68.35 11.37
N LEU A 11 -7.96 -67.61 12.39
CA LEU A 11 -8.47 -67.64 13.78
C LEU A 11 -8.00 -68.72 14.80
N SER A 12 -7.33 -68.25 15.87
CA SER A 12 -7.32 -68.79 17.26
C SER A 12 -6.58 -70.14 17.53
N ALA A 13 -6.27 -70.56 18.78
CA ALA A 13 -6.79 -70.11 20.08
C ALA A 13 -5.87 -70.35 21.31
N VAL A 14 -6.12 -69.57 22.38
CA VAL A 14 -5.98 -69.88 23.83
C VAL A 14 -4.60 -70.21 24.45
N LEU A 15 -4.08 -69.20 25.15
CA LEU A 15 -3.55 -69.14 26.53
C LEU A 15 -3.22 -70.41 27.37
N ALA A 16 -2.22 -70.19 28.24
CA ALA A 16 -2.05 -70.69 29.61
C ALA A 16 -1.22 -71.97 29.88
N LEU A 17 0.01 -71.76 30.38
CA LEU A 17 0.45 -72.30 31.67
C LEU A 17 1.19 -71.21 32.46
N TRP A 18 1.16 -71.29 33.79
CA TRP A 18 1.97 -70.41 34.65
C TRP A 18 3.43 -70.87 34.66
N SER A 19 4.37 -69.93 34.57
CA SER A 19 5.65 -70.13 35.27
C SER A 19 5.44 -69.70 36.71
N CYS A 20 5.58 -70.64 37.66
CA CYS A 20 5.78 -70.23 39.04
C CYS A 20 7.14 -69.54 39.17
N SER A 21 7.19 -68.52 40.02
CA SER A 21 8.43 -67.95 40.53
C SER A 21 8.98 -68.87 41.61
N ASP A 22 10.28 -69.07 41.63
CA ASP A 22 11.08 -69.19 42.85
C ASP A 22 12.42 -68.50 42.58
N ASP A 23 12.96 -67.84 43.59
CA ASP A 23 14.18 -67.01 43.49
C ASP A 23 15.45 -67.83 43.30
N ASP A 24 16.42 -67.26 42.58
CA ASP A 24 17.78 -67.15 43.11
C ASP A 24 18.38 -65.80 42.66
N ASN A 25 18.96 -65.05 43.60
CA ASN A 25 19.43 -63.69 43.35
C ASN A 25 20.92 -63.65 43.01
N ASP A 26 21.28 -63.03 41.88
CA ASP A 26 22.56 -62.34 41.72
C ASP A 26 22.33 -60.93 41.13
N PRO A 27 22.52 -59.85 41.92
CA PRO A 27 22.35 -58.47 41.46
C PRO A 27 23.63 -57.88 40.82
N THR A 28 24.47 -58.70 40.16
CA THR A 28 25.70 -58.23 39.48
C THR A 28 25.87 -58.74 38.04
N ALA A 29 25.04 -58.22 37.11
CA ALA A 29 25.27 -58.32 35.67
C ALA A 29 25.10 -56.95 34.98
N ASP A 30 25.87 -56.72 33.91
CA ASP A 30 26.16 -55.40 33.33
C ASP A 30 24.97 -54.52 32.94
N VAL A 31 25.25 -53.21 32.88
CA VAL A 31 24.46 -52.24 32.10
C VAL A 31 24.32 -52.77 30.68
N ALA A 32 23.10 -53.08 30.26
CA ALA A 32 22.82 -53.58 28.92
C ALA A 32 23.28 -52.56 27.86
N GLY A 33 24.46 -52.81 27.27
CA GLY A 33 25.05 -51.95 26.25
C GLY A 33 24.09 -51.76 25.08
N VAL A 34 23.86 -50.50 24.71
CA VAL A 34 22.97 -50.12 23.61
C VAL A 34 23.53 -50.70 22.32
N SER A 35 23.08 -51.88 21.90
CA SER A 35 23.64 -52.55 20.74
C SER A 35 23.27 -51.79 19.47
N SER A 36 24.22 -51.11 18.84
CA SER A 36 24.05 -50.43 17.55
C SER A 36 24.83 -51.16 16.46
N ILE A 37 24.29 -51.15 15.23
CA ILE A 37 24.99 -51.55 14.01
C ILE A 37 24.41 -50.82 12.79
N SER A 38 25.29 -50.35 11.91
CA SER A 38 24.98 -49.73 10.63
C SER A 38 26.03 -50.09 9.58
N LEU A 39 25.69 -49.88 8.31
CA LEU A 39 26.51 -50.21 7.15
C LEU A 39 26.74 -48.95 6.32
N SER A 40 27.85 -48.89 5.57
CA SER A 40 28.11 -47.80 4.62
C SER A 40 27.14 -47.78 3.43
N SER A 41 26.53 -48.91 3.10
CA SER A 41 25.32 -49.02 2.27
C SER A 41 24.49 -50.23 2.73
N ASP A 42 23.17 -50.17 2.58
CA ASP A 42 22.25 -51.30 2.80
C ASP A 42 22.00 -52.13 1.52
N THR A 43 22.51 -51.66 0.38
CA THR A 43 22.27 -52.25 -0.95
C THR A 43 23.56 -52.24 -1.78
N ILE A 44 23.91 -53.38 -2.39
CA ILE A 44 24.93 -53.49 -3.43
C ILE A 44 24.21 -53.83 -4.73
N GLN A 45 24.37 -53.00 -5.76
CA GLN A 45 23.88 -53.27 -7.11
C GLN A 45 25.06 -53.46 -8.06
N VAL A 46 25.03 -54.55 -8.84
CA VAL A 46 25.98 -54.82 -9.93
C VAL A 46 25.24 -55.19 -11.21
N THR A 47 25.90 -54.99 -12.35
CA THR A 47 25.45 -55.50 -13.66
C THR A 47 25.68 -57.01 -13.76
N SER A 48 25.23 -57.62 -14.85
CA SER A 48 25.34 -59.07 -15.06
C SER A 48 26.77 -59.62 -15.02
N THR A 49 27.80 -58.79 -15.25
CA THR A 49 29.22 -59.18 -15.20
C THR A 49 29.73 -59.53 -13.79
N GLY A 50 28.94 -59.28 -12.74
CA GLY A 50 29.40 -59.41 -11.37
C GLY A 50 30.45 -58.34 -11.02
N GLY A 51 31.31 -58.62 -10.04
CA GLY A 51 32.39 -57.72 -9.61
C GLY A 51 32.76 -57.84 -8.14
N THR A 52 33.24 -56.76 -7.55
CA THR A 52 33.53 -56.66 -6.11
C THR A 52 33.04 -55.34 -5.54
N ALA A 53 32.34 -55.39 -4.40
CA ALA A 53 31.89 -54.21 -3.66
C ALA A 53 32.26 -54.34 -2.18
N THR A 54 32.55 -53.22 -1.51
CA THR A 54 32.98 -53.21 -0.09
C THR A 54 31.98 -52.42 0.75
N VAL A 55 31.62 -52.97 1.92
CA VAL A 55 30.77 -52.31 2.92
C VAL A 55 31.53 -52.20 4.23
N THR A 56 31.59 -50.99 4.80
CA THR A 56 32.14 -50.75 6.15
C THR A 56 31.06 -50.97 7.19
N VAL A 57 31.37 -51.69 8.27
CA VAL A 57 30.44 -52.02 9.36
C VAL A 57 30.75 -51.18 10.60
N THR A 58 29.85 -50.27 10.97
CA THR A 58 29.93 -49.50 12.22
C THR A 58 29.07 -50.17 13.28
N SER A 59 29.59 -50.39 14.49
CA SER A 59 28.91 -51.14 15.55
C SER A 59 29.47 -50.85 16.95
N GLU A 60 28.72 -51.17 18.00
CA GLU A 60 29.16 -50.98 19.41
C GLU A 60 29.93 -52.18 19.98
N SER A 61 30.01 -53.29 19.25
CA SER A 61 30.62 -54.55 19.69
C SER A 61 30.95 -55.43 18.48
N ASP A 62 31.64 -56.54 18.73
CA ASP A 62 31.95 -57.55 17.72
C ASP A 62 30.67 -58.05 17.02
N TRP A 63 30.69 -58.08 15.69
CA TRP A 63 29.54 -58.40 14.86
C TRP A 63 29.73 -59.73 14.11
N ARG A 64 28.61 -60.33 13.68
CA ARG A 64 28.58 -61.53 12.81
C ARG A 64 27.65 -61.34 11.62
N LEU A 65 28.00 -61.94 10.49
CA LEU A 65 27.22 -61.97 9.26
C LEU A 65 26.45 -63.30 9.16
N ALA A 66 25.18 -63.24 8.76
CA ALA A 66 24.43 -64.41 8.34
C ALA A 66 23.75 -64.16 6.99
N GLY A 67 23.65 -65.22 6.20
CA GLY A 67 23.26 -65.18 4.79
C GLY A 67 24.08 -66.22 4.04
N VAL A 68 23.49 -66.85 3.03
CA VAL A 68 24.17 -67.83 2.18
C VAL A 68 23.75 -67.56 0.75
N SER A 69 24.73 -67.49 -0.14
CA SER A 69 24.55 -67.37 -1.58
C SER A 69 25.57 -68.30 -2.24
N ASP A 70 25.22 -68.85 -3.39
CA ASP A 70 26.12 -69.62 -4.27
C ASP A 70 26.88 -68.74 -5.27
N TRP A 71 26.53 -67.46 -5.38
CA TRP A 71 27.10 -66.47 -6.33
C TRP A 71 27.54 -65.16 -5.67
N VAL A 72 27.51 -65.05 -4.32
CA VAL A 72 27.99 -63.89 -3.56
C VAL A 72 28.81 -64.35 -2.36
N HIS A 73 30.10 -63.99 -2.33
CA HIS A 73 31.10 -64.49 -1.40
C HIS A 73 31.65 -63.34 -0.53
N PRO A 74 31.25 -63.21 0.75
CA PRO A 74 31.84 -62.23 1.67
C PRO A 74 33.25 -62.64 2.10
N SER A 75 34.17 -61.68 2.16
CA SER A 75 35.57 -61.90 2.57
C SER A 75 35.72 -62.33 4.03
N VAL A 76 34.79 -61.92 4.90
CA VAL A 76 34.73 -62.26 6.33
C VAL A 76 33.27 -62.43 6.77
N THR A 77 33.03 -63.27 7.78
CA THR A 77 31.69 -63.50 8.36
C THR A 77 31.57 -63.07 9.82
N GLU A 78 32.62 -62.52 10.40
CA GLU A 78 32.65 -61.88 11.72
C GLU A 78 33.69 -60.75 11.73
N GLY A 79 33.55 -59.79 12.65
CA GLY A 79 34.46 -58.65 12.71
C GLY A 79 34.14 -57.67 13.83
N LYS A 80 34.72 -56.46 13.74
CA LYS A 80 34.60 -55.37 14.71
C LYS A 80 34.12 -54.08 14.04
N SER A 81 33.77 -53.08 14.83
CA SER A 81 33.45 -51.73 14.34
C SER A 81 34.58 -51.15 13.49
N GLY A 82 34.23 -50.54 12.35
CA GLY A 82 35.16 -50.02 11.35
C GLY A 82 35.77 -51.09 10.42
N ALA A 83 35.36 -52.35 10.52
CA ALA A 83 35.81 -53.39 9.59
C ALA A 83 35.14 -53.26 8.22
N GLU A 84 35.92 -53.45 7.16
CA GLU A 84 35.45 -53.52 5.77
C GLU A 84 35.19 -54.97 5.35
N VAL A 85 34.03 -55.22 4.75
CA VAL A 85 33.65 -56.51 4.17
C VAL A 85 33.53 -56.34 2.67
N THR A 86 34.48 -56.91 1.93
CA THR A 86 34.39 -57.03 0.47
C THR A 86 33.56 -58.25 0.12
N PHE A 87 32.54 -58.04 -0.70
CA PHE A 87 31.74 -59.08 -1.33
C PHE A 87 32.25 -59.27 -2.76
N THR A 88 32.61 -60.50 -3.13
CA THR A 88 32.82 -60.89 -4.52
C THR A 88 31.51 -61.44 -5.07
N ILE A 89 31.06 -60.90 -6.20
CA ILE A 89 29.82 -61.28 -6.88
C ILE A 89 30.20 -61.93 -8.22
N ASP A 90 29.76 -63.16 -8.43
CA ASP A 90 30.06 -63.92 -9.65
C ASP A 90 29.27 -63.41 -10.85
N GLU A 91 29.81 -63.64 -12.06
CA GLU A 91 29.11 -63.35 -13.32
C GLU A 91 27.79 -64.16 -13.42
N SER A 92 26.74 -63.47 -13.84
CA SER A 92 25.37 -63.99 -13.95
C SER A 92 24.90 -63.98 -15.41
N PRO A 93 24.08 -64.95 -15.86
CA PRO A 93 23.57 -64.96 -17.22
C PRO A 93 22.84 -63.66 -17.55
N ALA A 94 23.19 -63.02 -18.68
CA ALA A 94 22.83 -61.64 -19.02
C ALA A 94 21.33 -61.31 -19.21
N ASN A 95 20.41 -62.21 -18.82
CA ASN A 95 18.96 -62.01 -18.82
C ASN A 95 18.27 -62.41 -17.50
N GLU A 96 19.04 -62.78 -16.46
CA GLU A 96 18.51 -63.20 -15.15
C GLU A 96 18.83 -62.17 -14.07
N ALA A 97 17.81 -61.65 -13.40
CA ALA A 97 17.99 -60.84 -12.20
C ALA A 97 18.10 -61.74 -10.96
N ARG A 98 19.07 -61.47 -10.08
CA ARG A 98 19.37 -62.27 -8.89
C ARG A 98 19.46 -61.39 -7.66
N THR A 99 18.95 -61.86 -6.52
CA THR A 99 19.02 -61.15 -5.24
C THR A 99 19.48 -62.07 -4.11
N ALA A 100 20.33 -61.56 -3.23
CA ALA A 100 20.81 -62.25 -2.04
C ALA A 100 20.70 -61.32 -0.82
N LEU A 101 20.11 -61.79 0.27
CA LEU A 101 19.93 -61.01 1.49
C LEU A 101 20.86 -61.50 2.60
N PHE A 102 21.83 -60.67 2.94
CA PHE A 102 22.69 -60.83 4.10
C PHE A 102 22.18 -60.01 5.28
N LYS A 103 22.59 -60.36 6.50
CA LYS A 103 22.21 -59.69 7.75
C LYS A 103 23.40 -59.68 8.70
N PHE A 104 23.84 -58.48 9.09
CA PHE A 104 24.83 -58.27 10.12
C PHE A 104 24.15 -58.16 11.48
N PHE A 105 24.72 -58.78 12.51
CA PHE A 105 24.19 -58.80 13.87
C PHE A 105 25.22 -58.27 14.86
N CYS A 106 24.84 -57.29 15.68
CA CYS A 106 25.57 -56.83 16.85
C CYS A 106 24.62 -56.92 18.05
N GLY A 107 24.91 -57.81 19.00
CA GLY A 107 24.00 -58.10 20.13
C GLY A 107 22.58 -58.48 19.65
N SER A 108 21.60 -57.65 20.02
CA SER A 108 20.19 -57.77 19.60
C SER A 108 19.84 -57.08 18.28
N SER A 109 20.75 -56.25 17.73
CA SER A 109 20.49 -55.35 16.62
C SER A 109 20.97 -55.91 15.29
N VAL A 110 20.24 -55.59 14.21
CA VAL A 110 20.41 -56.22 12.90
C VAL A 110 20.40 -55.18 11.79
N ALA A 111 21.44 -55.18 10.94
CA ALA A 111 21.48 -54.42 9.69
C ALA A 111 21.37 -55.38 8.50
N PRO A 112 20.34 -55.26 7.63
CA PRO A 112 20.26 -56.03 6.39
C PRO A 112 21.23 -55.46 5.34
N LEU A 113 21.68 -56.32 4.43
CA LEU A 113 22.39 -55.95 3.21
C LEU A 113 21.79 -56.73 2.04
N LEU A 114 21.20 -56.03 1.08
CA LEU A 114 20.67 -56.60 -0.15
C LEU A 114 21.73 -56.53 -1.25
N VAL A 115 22.04 -57.67 -1.89
CA VAL A 115 22.93 -57.73 -3.06
C VAL A 115 22.11 -58.10 -4.27
N GLU A 116 22.08 -57.24 -5.28
CA GLU A 116 21.33 -57.42 -6.53
C GLU A 116 22.26 -57.47 -7.74
N SER A 117 22.08 -58.48 -8.60
CA SER A 117 22.51 -58.44 -9.99
C SER A 117 21.28 -58.25 -10.87
N ASN A 118 21.31 -57.26 -11.76
CA ASN A 118 20.20 -57.00 -12.69
C ASN A 118 20.74 -56.60 -14.07
N PRO A 119 20.33 -57.26 -15.16
CA PRO A 119 20.71 -56.86 -16.51
C PRO A 119 19.90 -55.66 -17.05
N ASN A 120 18.83 -55.24 -16.37
CA ASN A 120 17.93 -54.17 -16.81
C ASN A 120 17.89 -53.02 -15.78
N TYR A 121 19.03 -52.35 -15.55
CA TYR A 121 19.00 -51.05 -14.89
C TYR A 121 18.47 -49.98 -15.84
N VAL A 122 17.66 -49.07 -15.32
CA VAL A 122 17.07 -47.95 -16.06
C VAL A 122 17.42 -46.66 -15.32
N LEU A 123 17.78 -45.62 -16.06
CA LEU A 123 17.86 -44.24 -15.57
C LEU A 123 17.25 -43.34 -16.63
N SER A 124 15.95 -43.04 -16.48
CA SER A 124 15.28 -42.01 -17.29
C SER A 124 14.64 -40.94 -16.42
N PHE A 125 14.37 -39.82 -17.07
CA PHE A 125 13.66 -38.68 -16.55
C PHE A 125 12.55 -38.38 -17.55
N ASP A 126 11.29 -38.44 -17.08
CA ASP A 126 10.12 -38.47 -17.96
C ASP A 126 9.40 -37.10 -17.98
N GLY A 127 10.13 -36.01 -17.67
CA GLY A 127 9.66 -34.62 -17.64
C GLY A 127 10.37 -33.71 -18.65
N GLU A 128 10.23 -32.40 -18.50
CA GLU A 128 10.96 -31.40 -19.30
C GLU A 128 12.36 -31.14 -18.72
N ASN A 129 13.39 -31.11 -19.57
CA ASN A 129 14.79 -30.96 -19.14
C ASN A 129 15.14 -29.53 -18.64
N VAL A 130 14.14 -28.70 -18.37
CA VAL A 130 14.27 -27.36 -17.80
C VAL A 130 13.39 -27.30 -16.55
N ILE A 131 13.96 -26.85 -15.44
CA ILE A 131 13.26 -26.61 -14.18
C ILE A 131 13.39 -25.14 -13.81
N GLU A 132 12.26 -24.45 -13.76
CA GLU A 132 12.18 -23.05 -13.34
C GLU A 132 12.27 -22.93 -11.80
N ALA A 133 13.10 -22.02 -11.32
CA ALA A 133 13.27 -21.67 -9.92
C ALA A 133 13.07 -20.17 -9.68
N THR A 134 12.41 -19.81 -8.57
CA THR A 134 12.25 -18.40 -8.17
C THR A 134 13.58 -17.78 -7.74
N ASN A 135 13.67 -16.45 -7.75
CA ASN A 135 14.85 -15.73 -7.27
C ASN A 135 15.15 -16.01 -5.79
N VAL A 136 14.13 -16.29 -4.97
CA VAL A 136 14.29 -16.65 -3.54
C VAL A 136 15.03 -17.99 -3.35
N GLY A 137 14.99 -18.88 -4.34
CA GLY A 137 15.60 -20.21 -4.28
C GLY A 137 14.73 -21.22 -3.53
N GLY A 138 15.38 -22.17 -2.83
CA GLY A 138 14.77 -23.28 -2.11
C GLY A 138 14.84 -24.63 -2.82
N ASP A 139 14.11 -25.62 -2.30
CA ASP A 139 14.07 -27.00 -2.81
C ASP A 139 13.43 -27.10 -4.22
N VAL A 140 14.16 -27.67 -5.18
CA VAL A 140 13.60 -28.14 -6.47
C VAL A 140 13.73 -29.66 -6.64
N ILE A 141 12.83 -30.25 -7.43
CA ILE A 141 12.63 -31.71 -7.49
C ILE A 141 12.83 -32.25 -8.91
N VAL A 142 13.82 -33.12 -9.08
CA VAL A 142 13.97 -33.99 -10.26
C VAL A 142 13.37 -35.36 -9.95
N ARG A 143 12.45 -35.85 -10.78
CA ARG A 143 11.83 -37.18 -10.62
C ARG A 143 12.35 -38.17 -11.65
N LEU A 144 12.99 -39.22 -11.17
CA LEU A 144 13.65 -40.23 -11.99
C LEU A 144 12.87 -41.55 -11.95
N ASN A 145 12.69 -42.11 -13.14
CA ASN A 145 12.21 -43.46 -13.34
C ASN A 145 13.43 -44.40 -13.32
N THR A 146 13.74 -44.94 -12.14
CA THR A 146 14.96 -45.73 -11.94
C THR A 146 14.87 -46.75 -10.80
N ASN A 147 15.34 -47.96 -11.09
CA ASN A 147 15.55 -49.02 -10.11
C ASN A 147 16.91 -48.90 -9.37
N ILE A 148 17.80 -48.01 -9.82
CA ILE A 148 19.13 -47.80 -9.25
C ILE A 148 19.04 -47.20 -7.84
N ALA A 149 19.78 -47.75 -6.88
CA ALA A 149 19.94 -47.22 -5.53
C ALA A 149 20.92 -46.03 -5.52
N ASP A 150 22.15 -46.29 -5.95
CA ASP A 150 23.25 -45.32 -5.89
C ASP A 150 23.39 -44.52 -7.19
N LEU A 151 23.07 -43.23 -7.10
CA LEU A 151 23.16 -42.24 -8.17
C LEU A 151 24.20 -41.18 -7.81
N SER A 152 25.04 -40.82 -8.78
CA SER A 152 25.95 -39.67 -8.68
C SER A 152 25.25 -38.44 -9.28
N VAL A 153 25.29 -37.32 -8.55
CA VAL A 153 24.72 -36.03 -8.98
C VAL A 153 25.82 -34.98 -9.03
N GLU A 154 26.03 -34.37 -10.19
CA GLU A 154 27.01 -33.32 -10.44
C GLU A 154 26.26 -32.02 -10.80
N CYS A 155 26.38 -31.00 -9.96
CA CYS A 155 25.85 -29.65 -10.22
C CYS A 155 26.95 -28.79 -10.87
N GLY A 156 26.62 -28.09 -11.95
CA GLY A 156 27.59 -27.31 -12.72
C GLY A 156 28.05 -25.99 -12.09
N GLU A 157 27.32 -25.46 -11.11
CA GLU A 157 27.59 -24.19 -10.42
C GLU A 157 27.31 -24.32 -8.92
N ASP A 158 27.93 -23.47 -8.10
CA ASP A 158 27.94 -23.58 -6.62
C ASP A 158 26.62 -23.19 -5.93
N TRP A 159 25.76 -22.43 -6.61
CA TRP A 159 24.41 -22.07 -6.15
C TRP A 159 23.38 -23.20 -6.28
N LEU A 160 23.77 -24.37 -6.81
CA LEU A 160 23.01 -25.62 -6.82
C LEU A 160 23.74 -26.70 -6.01
N SER A 161 23.03 -27.39 -5.11
CA SER A 161 23.60 -28.55 -4.41
C SER A 161 22.62 -29.70 -4.24
N LEU A 162 23.14 -30.92 -4.09
CA LEU A 162 22.32 -32.09 -3.77
C LEU A 162 21.88 -32.03 -2.30
N ALA A 163 20.62 -31.71 -2.05
CA ALA A 163 20.05 -31.76 -0.71
C ALA A 163 19.80 -33.20 -0.26
N LYS A 164 19.17 -34.02 -1.11
CA LYS A 164 18.84 -35.42 -0.78
C LYS A 164 18.42 -36.27 -1.98
N ILE A 165 18.72 -37.57 -1.94
CA ILE A 165 18.05 -38.59 -2.78
C ILE A 165 17.06 -39.39 -1.91
N THR A 166 15.84 -39.61 -2.38
CA THR A 166 14.79 -40.37 -1.67
C THR A 166 14.01 -41.27 -2.63
N LYS A 167 13.61 -42.48 -2.20
CA LYS A 167 12.70 -43.35 -2.95
C LYS A 167 11.24 -43.08 -2.58
N PHE A 168 10.36 -42.97 -3.57
CA PHE A 168 8.92 -42.82 -3.36
C PHE A 168 8.15 -43.74 -4.31
N GLY A 169 7.58 -44.82 -3.78
CA GLY A 169 7.07 -45.91 -4.63
C GLY A 169 8.22 -46.51 -5.45
N ASP A 170 8.06 -46.51 -6.78
CA ASP A 170 9.08 -46.95 -7.72
C ASP A 170 9.96 -45.79 -8.26
N GLU A 171 9.60 -44.53 -8.01
CA GLU A 171 10.38 -43.34 -8.39
C GLU A 171 11.59 -43.12 -7.47
N ARG A 172 12.64 -42.45 -7.99
CA ARG A 172 13.59 -41.69 -7.16
C ARG A 172 13.32 -40.20 -7.30
N ILE A 173 13.31 -39.52 -6.16
CA ILE A 173 13.28 -38.07 -6.06
C ILE A 173 14.70 -37.61 -5.73
N VAL A 174 15.29 -36.83 -6.62
CA VAL A 174 16.50 -36.05 -6.34
C VAL A 174 16.05 -34.64 -5.98
N LEU A 175 16.30 -34.26 -4.74
CA LEU A 175 16.01 -32.96 -4.16
C LEU A 175 17.28 -32.11 -4.24
N LEU A 176 17.18 -30.95 -4.87
CA LEU A 176 18.28 -30.00 -5.06
C LEU A 176 17.97 -28.73 -4.27
N ASP A 177 18.94 -28.24 -3.50
CA ASP A 177 18.86 -26.94 -2.85
C ASP A 177 19.38 -25.86 -3.81
N VAL A 178 18.57 -24.82 -4.03
CA VAL A 178 18.86 -23.69 -4.91
C VAL A 178 19.06 -22.44 -4.06
N SER A 179 20.25 -21.84 -4.11
CA SER A 179 20.52 -20.59 -3.39
C SER A 179 19.77 -19.40 -3.99
N GLU A 180 19.56 -18.34 -3.21
CA GLU A 180 18.97 -17.08 -3.66
C GLU A 180 19.75 -16.46 -4.84
N ASN A 181 19.04 -15.94 -5.84
CA ASN A 181 19.58 -15.10 -6.91
C ASN A 181 19.31 -13.62 -6.61
N ALA A 182 20.13 -13.04 -5.74
CA ALA A 182 20.08 -11.61 -5.39
C ALA A 182 20.56 -10.65 -6.52
N THR A 183 20.69 -11.14 -7.77
CA THR A 183 21.08 -10.33 -8.94
C THR A 183 19.87 -10.03 -9.83
N PHE A 184 19.92 -8.95 -10.61
CA PHE A 184 18.84 -8.58 -11.53
C PHE A 184 18.91 -9.31 -12.90
N LEU A 185 19.84 -10.27 -13.04
CA LEU A 185 20.02 -11.12 -14.22
C LEU A 185 19.50 -12.55 -13.96
N PRO A 186 18.83 -13.19 -14.95
CA PRO A 186 18.56 -14.62 -14.88
C PRO A 186 19.86 -15.42 -14.91
N ARG A 187 19.90 -16.57 -14.23
CA ARG A 187 21.03 -17.51 -14.27
C ARG A 187 20.56 -18.93 -14.51
N SER A 188 21.39 -19.76 -15.12
CA SER A 188 21.08 -21.18 -15.32
C SER A 188 22.31 -22.07 -15.19
N SER A 189 22.10 -23.33 -14.84
CA SER A 189 23.15 -24.34 -14.68
C SER A 189 22.62 -25.74 -14.95
N SER A 190 23.52 -26.65 -15.33
CA SER A 190 23.23 -28.07 -15.63
C SER A 190 23.42 -28.93 -14.39
N VAL A 191 22.54 -29.89 -14.20
CA VAL A 191 22.62 -30.94 -13.18
C VAL A 191 22.62 -32.30 -13.86
N LYS A 192 23.72 -33.02 -13.71
CA LYS A 192 23.94 -34.33 -14.35
C LYS A 192 23.79 -35.44 -13.34
N ILE A 193 22.93 -36.39 -13.67
CA ILE A 193 22.62 -37.55 -12.83
C ILE A 193 23.02 -38.81 -13.59
N SER A 194 23.87 -39.62 -12.96
CA SER A 194 24.52 -40.77 -13.58
C SER A 194 24.71 -41.92 -12.59
N SER A 195 25.06 -43.11 -13.09
CA SER A 195 25.43 -44.26 -12.26
C SER A 195 26.35 -45.20 -13.06
N PRO A 196 27.36 -45.85 -12.45
CA PRO A 196 28.25 -46.79 -13.17
C PRO A 196 27.54 -48.03 -13.72
N LEU A 197 26.25 -48.23 -13.42
CA LEU A 197 25.43 -49.34 -13.89
C LEU A 197 24.83 -49.13 -15.29
N VAL A 198 24.88 -47.90 -15.85
CA VAL A 198 24.31 -47.53 -17.15
C VAL A 198 25.18 -46.47 -17.85
N GLU A 199 25.20 -46.47 -19.18
CA GLU A 199 25.88 -45.40 -19.96
C GLU A 199 25.03 -44.12 -20.09
N GLN A 200 23.75 -44.18 -19.76
CA GLN A 200 22.83 -43.04 -19.85
C GLN A 200 23.08 -42.04 -18.71
N ILE A 201 23.21 -40.76 -19.07
CA ILE A 201 23.19 -39.62 -18.16
C ILE A 201 21.87 -38.88 -18.34
N VAL A 202 21.23 -38.49 -17.24
CA VAL A 202 20.14 -37.50 -17.23
C VAL A 202 20.78 -36.13 -17.01
N ASP A 203 20.54 -35.18 -17.91
CA ASP A 203 21.07 -33.81 -17.84
C ASP A 203 19.87 -32.85 -17.84
N VAL A 204 19.75 -32.06 -16.77
CA VAL A 204 18.63 -31.14 -16.51
C VAL A 204 19.17 -29.75 -16.25
N THR A 205 18.67 -28.76 -16.98
CA THR A 205 18.93 -27.34 -16.72
C THR A 205 18.03 -26.86 -15.59
N VAL A 206 18.58 -26.22 -14.57
CA VAL A 206 17.82 -25.36 -13.67
C VAL A 206 17.98 -23.92 -14.16
N GLU A 207 16.87 -23.24 -14.45
CA GLU A 207 16.83 -21.81 -14.79
C GLU A 207 16.22 -21.04 -13.63
N GLN A 208 16.95 -20.05 -13.10
CA GLN A 208 16.54 -19.27 -11.95
C GLN A 208 16.26 -17.81 -12.34
N ALA A 209 15.08 -17.33 -11.96
CA ALA A 209 14.63 -15.97 -12.19
C ALA A 209 15.59 -14.93 -11.55
N PRO A 210 15.71 -13.72 -12.14
CA PRO A 210 16.35 -12.59 -11.48
C PRO A 210 15.56 -12.15 -10.26
N THR A 211 16.21 -11.50 -9.30
CA THR A 211 15.49 -10.64 -8.37
C THR A 211 14.85 -9.49 -9.14
N GLU A 212 13.57 -9.26 -8.88
CA GLU A 212 12.80 -8.17 -9.49
C GLU A 212 13.10 -6.83 -8.83
N LYS A 213 13.06 -5.75 -9.61
CA LYS A 213 13.19 -4.38 -9.11
C LYS A 213 12.37 -3.40 -9.95
N PHE A 214 11.64 -2.53 -9.27
CA PHE A 214 11.06 -1.32 -9.84
C PHE A 214 11.40 -0.12 -8.94
N GLU A 215 12.18 0.84 -9.44
CA GLU A 215 12.55 2.08 -8.72
C GLU A 215 12.13 3.31 -9.54
N LEU A 216 11.31 4.17 -8.95
CA LEU A 216 10.73 5.36 -9.59
C LEU A 216 11.16 6.64 -8.85
N THR A 217 11.71 7.61 -9.57
CA THR A 217 12.21 8.87 -9.00
C THR A 217 11.91 10.09 -9.88
N ASN A 218 11.68 11.25 -9.24
CA ASN A 218 11.51 12.56 -9.87
C ASN A 218 11.89 13.66 -8.86
N ASP A 219 12.58 14.72 -9.31
CA ASP A 219 13.15 15.75 -8.43
C ASP A 219 12.13 16.58 -7.65
N LEU A 220 10.86 16.62 -8.10
CA LEU A 220 9.76 17.33 -7.44
C LEU A 220 8.90 16.42 -6.54
N MET A 221 9.17 15.10 -6.52
CA MET A 221 8.32 14.12 -5.87
C MET A 221 8.63 13.97 -4.37
N GLN A 222 7.61 14.13 -3.54
CA GLN A 222 7.67 13.90 -2.10
C GLN A 222 6.44 13.10 -1.68
N ASN A 223 6.63 11.95 -1.02
CA ASN A 223 5.54 11.06 -0.57
C ASN A 223 4.51 10.74 -1.69
N ASN A 224 4.99 10.34 -2.86
CA ASN A 224 4.20 10.08 -4.07
C ASN A 224 3.31 11.27 -4.53
N GLN A 225 3.72 12.50 -4.21
CA GLN A 225 3.05 13.72 -4.64
C GLN A 225 4.05 14.67 -5.30
N ILE A 226 3.64 15.28 -6.42
CA ILE A 226 4.34 16.36 -7.08
C ILE A 226 3.47 17.62 -6.97
N THR A 227 4.07 18.74 -6.58
CA THR A 227 3.42 20.05 -6.67
C THR A 227 4.13 20.88 -7.74
N CYS A 228 3.38 21.33 -8.75
CA CYS A 228 3.83 22.26 -9.78
C CYS A 228 3.06 23.58 -9.70
N ASP A 229 3.62 24.63 -10.31
CA ASP A 229 2.92 25.90 -10.47
C ASP A 229 1.97 25.87 -11.69
N LEU A 230 1.27 26.98 -11.92
CA LEU A 230 0.24 27.09 -12.97
C LEU A 230 0.79 27.07 -14.42
N ASN A 231 2.11 27.13 -14.63
CA ASN A 231 2.69 27.14 -15.98
C ASN A 231 2.69 25.73 -16.62
N ALA A 232 2.83 25.69 -17.94
CA ALA A 232 3.14 24.45 -18.65
C ALA A 232 4.58 23.98 -18.36
N GLN A 233 4.78 22.70 -18.05
CA GLN A 233 6.09 22.11 -17.75
C GLN A 233 6.13 20.60 -18.01
N ASP A 234 7.31 20.04 -18.26
CA ASP A 234 7.51 18.60 -18.35
C ASP A 234 7.83 17.98 -16.97
N LEU A 235 7.18 16.87 -16.64
CA LEU A 235 7.53 16.01 -15.52
C LEU A 235 8.31 14.81 -16.04
N GLN A 236 9.61 14.76 -15.74
CA GLN A 236 10.51 13.68 -16.13
C GLN A 236 10.70 12.71 -14.97
N PHE A 237 10.27 11.46 -15.15
CA PHE A 237 10.45 10.38 -14.19
C PHE A 237 11.60 9.49 -14.63
N LYS A 238 12.57 9.26 -13.74
CA LYS A 238 13.59 8.23 -13.94
C LYS A 238 13.07 6.93 -13.35
N VAL A 239 12.90 5.93 -14.22
CA VAL A 239 12.55 4.55 -13.85
C VAL A 239 13.81 3.68 -13.97
N VAL A 240 14.10 2.84 -12.98
CA VAL A 240 15.16 1.84 -13.03
C VAL A 240 14.55 0.48 -12.71
N THR A 241 14.50 -0.41 -13.69
CA THR A 241 13.70 -1.64 -13.63
C THR A 241 14.28 -2.77 -14.49
N ASN A 242 14.04 -4.03 -14.11
CA ASN A 242 14.15 -5.20 -15.01
C ASN A 242 12.79 -5.78 -15.42
N LEU A 243 11.68 -5.20 -14.95
CA LEU A 243 10.31 -5.55 -15.31
C LEU A 243 9.85 -4.78 -16.57
N VAL A 244 9.00 -5.42 -17.37
CA VAL A 244 8.15 -4.71 -18.34
C VAL A 244 7.12 -3.88 -17.57
N PHE A 245 6.85 -2.67 -18.03
CA PHE A 245 5.88 -1.78 -17.40
C PHE A 245 5.20 -0.85 -18.41
N GLU A 246 4.02 -0.36 -18.03
CA GLU A 246 3.31 0.73 -18.71
C GLU A 246 3.19 1.96 -17.79
N ALA A 247 2.80 3.08 -18.37
CA ALA A 247 2.53 4.32 -17.64
C ALA A 247 1.37 5.07 -18.31
N GLN A 248 0.58 5.81 -17.54
CA GLN A 248 -0.55 6.61 -18.03
C GLN A 248 -0.95 7.72 -17.05
N ALA A 249 -1.71 8.70 -17.56
CA ALA A 249 -2.46 9.63 -16.71
C ALA A 249 -3.86 9.04 -16.40
N ASP A 250 -4.38 9.34 -15.21
CA ASP A 250 -5.67 8.87 -14.70
C ASP A 250 -6.86 9.50 -15.46
N ALA A 251 -8.00 8.81 -15.50
CA ALA A 251 -9.14 9.18 -16.35
C ALA A 251 -9.73 10.55 -15.97
N GLY A 252 -9.84 11.46 -16.95
CA GLY A 252 -10.21 12.86 -16.73
C GLY A 252 -9.04 13.79 -16.39
N THR A 253 -7.81 13.28 -16.42
CA THR A 253 -6.56 14.06 -16.28
C THR A 253 -6.06 14.52 -17.65
N ASP A 254 -6.96 14.97 -18.53
CA ASP A 254 -6.73 15.31 -19.95
C ASP A 254 -5.64 16.38 -20.19
N TRP A 255 -5.24 17.09 -19.13
CA TRP A 255 -4.22 18.14 -19.08
C TRP A 255 -2.80 17.64 -18.75
N ILE A 256 -2.63 16.34 -18.52
CA ILE A 256 -1.34 15.66 -18.50
C ILE A 256 -1.27 14.82 -19.78
N GLY A 257 -0.33 15.14 -20.65
CA GLY A 257 -0.14 14.46 -21.92
C GLY A 257 0.28 12.99 -21.75
N ALA A 258 0.04 12.18 -22.79
CA ALA A 258 0.49 10.78 -22.83
C ALA A 258 2.02 10.67 -22.63
N PRO A 259 2.51 9.61 -21.97
CA PRO A 259 3.93 9.45 -21.67
C PRO A 259 4.79 9.32 -22.93
N VAL A 260 5.95 9.98 -22.89
CA VAL A 260 7.02 9.81 -23.86
C VAL A 260 8.18 9.09 -23.18
N PHE A 261 8.46 7.86 -23.62
CA PHE A 261 9.56 7.03 -23.11
C PHE A 261 10.86 7.32 -23.87
N SER A 262 11.99 7.35 -23.16
CA SER A 262 13.32 7.30 -23.77
C SER A 262 13.65 5.90 -24.30
N GLU A 263 14.67 5.79 -25.15
CA GLU A 263 15.34 4.50 -25.38
C GLU A 263 15.93 3.99 -24.05
N PRO A 264 15.80 2.69 -23.73
CA PRO A 264 16.31 2.12 -22.49
C PRO A 264 17.84 2.15 -22.44
N GLN A 265 18.39 2.66 -21.34
CA GLN A 265 19.81 2.54 -21.02
C GLN A 265 20.00 1.27 -20.19
N VAL A 266 20.36 0.17 -20.85
CA VAL A 266 20.60 -1.13 -20.22
C VAL A 266 21.97 -1.13 -19.53
N GLY A 267 22.01 -1.50 -18.25
CA GLY A 267 23.23 -1.68 -17.46
C GLY A 267 23.74 -3.13 -17.48
N ASP A 268 25.05 -3.29 -17.23
CA ASP A 268 25.70 -4.59 -17.09
C ASP A 268 25.21 -5.39 -15.86
N ASP A 269 24.42 -4.76 -14.98
CA ASP A 269 23.79 -5.36 -13.79
C ASP A 269 22.43 -6.02 -14.06
N GLY A 270 21.89 -5.88 -15.27
CA GLY A 270 20.57 -6.37 -15.69
C GLY A 270 19.43 -5.36 -15.56
N LEU A 271 19.68 -4.15 -15.04
CA LEU A 271 18.67 -3.11 -14.92
C LEU A 271 18.63 -2.20 -16.16
N SER A 272 17.43 -1.83 -16.59
CA SER A 272 17.21 -0.80 -17.61
C SER A 272 16.78 0.51 -16.98
N THR A 273 17.46 1.60 -17.33
CA THR A 273 17.06 2.96 -16.94
C THR A 273 16.28 3.64 -18.07
N TYR A 274 15.11 4.17 -17.75
CA TYR A 274 14.24 4.95 -18.64
C TYR A 274 14.05 6.36 -18.10
N THR A 275 13.93 7.35 -18.99
CA THR A 275 13.25 8.61 -18.67
C THR A 275 11.85 8.55 -19.28
N VAL A 276 10.82 8.70 -18.46
CA VAL A 276 9.42 8.78 -18.89
C VAL A 276 8.92 10.19 -18.64
N THR A 277 8.60 10.91 -19.72
CA THR A 277 8.21 12.32 -19.68
C THR A 277 6.71 12.48 -19.85
N PHE A 278 6.08 13.23 -18.95
CA PHE A 278 4.69 13.66 -19.05
C PHE A 278 4.63 15.19 -19.15
N SER A 279 4.10 15.73 -20.25
CA SER A 279 3.92 17.18 -20.40
C SER A 279 2.65 17.64 -19.67
N VAL A 280 2.80 18.55 -18.70
CA VAL A 280 1.71 19.20 -17.98
C VAL A 280 1.36 20.52 -18.68
N GLU A 281 0.08 20.71 -19.02
CA GLU A 281 -0.41 21.96 -19.61
C GLU A 281 -0.43 23.13 -18.61
N GLU A 282 -0.53 24.36 -19.12
CA GLU A 282 -0.83 25.57 -18.32
C GLU A 282 -2.25 25.50 -17.73
N SER A 283 -2.49 26.19 -16.61
CA SER A 283 -3.83 26.35 -16.05
C SER A 283 -4.05 27.71 -15.39
N SER A 284 -5.28 28.22 -15.42
CA SER A 284 -5.70 29.38 -14.61
C SER A 284 -6.33 29.00 -13.26
N VAL A 285 -6.35 27.71 -12.92
CA VAL A 285 -7.03 27.16 -11.74
C VAL A 285 -6.23 26.06 -11.06
N PHE A 286 -6.50 25.86 -9.76
CA PHE A 286 -6.07 24.68 -9.02
C PHE A 286 -6.66 23.42 -9.67
N ARG A 287 -5.82 22.42 -9.96
CA ARG A 287 -6.26 21.10 -10.41
C ARG A 287 -5.36 20.00 -9.88
N THR A 288 -5.94 18.81 -9.76
CA THR A 288 -5.27 17.60 -9.27
C THR A 288 -5.59 16.44 -10.19
N GLY A 289 -4.60 15.59 -10.43
CA GLY A 289 -4.73 14.37 -11.22
C GLY A 289 -3.68 13.36 -10.79
N ASN A 290 -3.68 12.18 -11.40
CA ASN A 290 -2.70 11.15 -11.08
C ASN A 290 -1.95 10.70 -12.33
N ILE A 291 -0.67 10.37 -12.13
CA ILE A 291 0.11 9.53 -13.04
C ILE A 291 0.19 8.15 -12.38
N ILE A 292 0.03 7.09 -13.16
CA ILE A 292 0.06 5.70 -12.72
C ILE A 292 1.10 4.97 -13.57
N PHE A 293 2.03 4.27 -12.91
CA PHE A 293 2.86 3.25 -13.54
C PHE A 293 2.34 1.88 -13.10
N THR A 294 2.29 0.92 -14.02
CA THR A 294 1.87 -0.47 -13.76
C THR A 294 2.96 -1.40 -14.27
N ASP A 295 3.46 -2.33 -13.46
CA ASP A 295 4.41 -3.35 -13.94
C ASP A 295 3.72 -4.64 -14.41
N GLN A 296 4.52 -5.56 -14.96
CA GLN A 296 4.05 -6.84 -15.52
C GLN A 296 3.33 -7.76 -14.51
N ASN A 297 3.46 -7.49 -13.21
CA ASN A 297 2.84 -8.28 -12.13
C ASN A 297 1.51 -7.66 -11.65
N GLU A 298 1.01 -6.62 -12.36
CA GLU A 298 -0.15 -5.78 -12.01
C GLU A 298 0.03 -4.89 -10.76
N ASP A 299 1.26 -4.78 -10.23
CA ASP A 299 1.57 -3.84 -9.14
C ASP A 299 1.60 -2.38 -9.66
N THR A 300 1.05 -1.45 -8.85
CA THR A 300 0.75 -0.07 -9.29
C THR A 300 1.39 1.00 -8.42
N TYR A 301 2.04 1.97 -9.09
CA TYR A 301 2.74 3.09 -8.48
C TYR A 301 2.04 4.40 -8.92
N GLN A 302 1.13 4.87 -8.07
CA GLN A 302 0.36 6.10 -8.29
C GLN A 302 1.09 7.33 -7.71
N ILE A 303 1.14 8.41 -8.49
CA ILE A 303 1.73 9.70 -8.13
C ILE A 303 0.69 10.81 -8.35
N SER A 304 0.30 11.52 -7.29
CA SER A 304 -0.64 12.64 -7.41
C SER A 304 0.08 13.92 -7.83
N VAL A 305 -0.34 14.50 -8.94
CA VAL A 305 0.13 15.80 -9.44
C VAL A 305 -0.85 16.88 -9.00
N ILE A 306 -0.36 17.88 -8.28
CA ILE A 306 -1.12 19.07 -7.85
C ILE A 306 -0.57 20.30 -8.57
N GLN A 307 -1.38 20.90 -9.42
CA GLN A 307 -1.05 22.16 -10.11
C GLN A 307 -1.78 23.32 -9.43
N LYS A 308 -1.06 24.36 -8.96
CA LYS A 308 -1.64 25.47 -8.20
C LYS A 308 -0.86 26.78 -8.28
N ASP A 309 -1.50 27.91 -7.95
CA ASP A 309 -0.79 29.15 -7.64
C ASP A 309 0.10 28.91 -6.39
N PRO A 310 1.43 29.13 -6.45
CA PRO A 310 2.30 28.95 -5.28
C PRO A 310 1.96 29.92 -4.13
N ASN A 311 1.22 31.00 -4.42
CA ASN A 311 0.72 32.00 -3.48
C ASN A 311 -0.74 31.74 -3.07
N MET A 312 -1.32 30.58 -3.42
CA MET A 312 -2.72 30.25 -3.12
C MET A 312 -2.99 30.24 -1.61
N VAL A 313 -3.77 31.22 -1.15
CA VAL A 313 -4.33 31.27 0.21
C VAL A 313 -5.65 30.50 0.22
N LEU A 314 -5.79 29.57 1.18
CA LEU A 314 -7.04 28.86 1.44
C LEU A 314 -7.83 29.51 2.57
N PHE A 315 -9.14 29.60 2.40
CA PHE A 315 -10.07 30.15 3.40
C PHE A 315 -11.43 29.45 3.35
N ASP A 316 -12.19 29.61 4.43
CA ASP A 316 -13.52 29.02 4.59
C ASP A 316 -14.61 30.02 4.27
N ILE A 317 -15.66 29.56 3.57
CA ILE A 317 -16.90 30.32 3.36
C ILE A 317 -18.05 29.50 3.96
N PRO A 318 -18.43 29.75 5.22
CA PRO A 318 -19.40 28.93 5.94
C PRO A 318 -20.85 29.14 5.46
N ASP A 319 -21.12 30.20 4.70
CA ASP A 319 -22.42 30.43 4.07
C ASP A 319 -22.47 29.81 2.68
N SER A 320 -23.28 28.76 2.52
CA SER A 320 -23.44 28.04 1.26
C SER A 320 -23.99 28.91 0.14
N ASN A 321 -24.85 29.89 0.44
CA ASN A 321 -25.44 30.76 -0.57
C ASN A 321 -24.41 31.75 -1.08
N PHE A 322 -23.62 32.36 -0.18
CA PHE A 322 -22.52 33.25 -0.53
C PHE A 322 -21.44 32.51 -1.34
N ALA A 323 -21.05 31.31 -0.92
CA ALA A 323 -20.11 30.47 -1.66
C ALA A 323 -20.64 30.10 -3.05
N THR A 324 -21.92 29.69 -3.17
CA THR A 324 -22.55 29.40 -4.47
C THR A 324 -22.61 30.62 -5.38
N PHE A 325 -22.91 31.81 -4.85
CA PHE A 325 -22.89 33.06 -5.61
C PHE A 325 -21.48 33.38 -6.13
N LEU A 326 -20.46 33.31 -5.27
CA LEU A 326 -19.07 33.60 -5.64
C LEU A 326 -18.52 32.58 -6.65
N SER A 327 -18.79 31.28 -6.50
CA SER A 327 -18.43 30.27 -7.50
C SER A 327 -19.20 30.46 -8.81
N GLY A 328 -20.48 30.84 -8.75
CA GLY A 328 -21.29 31.20 -9.93
C GLY A 328 -20.84 32.50 -10.63
N LYS A 329 -19.94 33.26 -10.00
CA LYS A 329 -19.23 34.41 -10.58
C LYS A 329 -17.82 34.09 -11.06
N GLY A 330 -17.35 32.84 -10.93
CA GLY A 330 -15.96 32.49 -11.22
C GLY A 330 -14.94 33.03 -10.21
N TRP A 331 -15.36 33.79 -9.18
CA TRP A 331 -14.47 34.50 -8.25
C TRP A 331 -13.73 33.60 -7.27
N ILE A 332 -14.26 32.40 -7.01
CA ILE A 332 -13.65 31.39 -6.15
C ILE A 332 -13.78 30.00 -6.79
N ALA A 333 -12.81 29.15 -6.51
CA ALA A 333 -12.88 27.73 -6.76
C ALA A 333 -12.48 26.95 -5.50
N LYS A 334 -12.72 25.64 -5.50
CA LYS A 334 -12.45 24.77 -4.35
C LYS A 334 -11.08 24.11 -4.45
N ALA A 335 -10.42 23.98 -3.30
CA ALA A 335 -9.30 23.08 -3.09
C ALA A 335 -9.65 22.19 -1.88
N GLY A 336 -10.06 20.95 -2.16
CA GLY A 336 -10.63 20.06 -1.14
C GLY A 336 -11.90 20.63 -0.50
N THR A 337 -11.88 20.83 0.81
CA THR A 337 -13.00 21.40 1.58
C THR A 337 -13.03 22.93 1.60
N GLN A 338 -11.91 23.58 1.27
CA GLN A 338 -11.74 25.04 1.37
C GLN A 338 -11.83 25.73 0.01
N TYR A 339 -11.80 27.06 0.02
CA TYR A 339 -11.85 27.90 -1.19
C TYR A 339 -10.56 28.71 -1.35
N TYR A 340 -10.27 29.11 -2.58
CA TYR A 340 -9.27 30.12 -2.92
C TYR A 340 -9.86 31.13 -3.92
N VAL A 341 -9.29 32.34 -3.96
CA VAL A 341 -9.73 33.41 -4.87
C VAL A 341 -9.05 33.29 -6.22
N THR A 342 -9.83 33.27 -7.29
CA THR A 342 -9.34 33.29 -8.68
C THR A 342 -8.90 34.69 -9.09
N ASP A 343 -8.20 34.85 -10.21
CA ASP A 343 -7.83 36.19 -10.67
C ASP A 343 -9.05 37.05 -11.08
N GLU A 344 -10.19 36.45 -11.44
CA GLU A 344 -11.45 37.19 -11.61
C GLU A 344 -11.96 37.74 -10.26
N GLY A 345 -11.87 36.95 -9.19
CA GLY A 345 -12.19 37.39 -7.84
C GLY A 345 -11.22 38.44 -7.30
N LYS A 346 -9.90 38.26 -7.48
CA LYS A 346 -8.87 39.23 -7.06
C LYS A 346 -9.08 40.60 -7.72
N ASN A 347 -9.57 40.63 -8.97
CA ASN A 347 -9.84 41.85 -9.73
C ASN A 347 -11.28 42.40 -9.59
N ALA A 348 -12.14 41.75 -8.80
CA ALA A 348 -13.51 42.19 -8.60
C ALA A 348 -13.61 43.54 -7.88
N THR A 349 -14.47 44.43 -8.39
CA THR A 349 -14.69 45.79 -7.84
C THR A 349 -16.12 46.05 -7.35
N GLU A 350 -17.11 45.25 -7.78
CA GLU A 350 -18.51 45.40 -7.36
C GLU A 350 -19.17 44.04 -7.07
N LEU A 351 -19.57 43.85 -5.82
CA LEU A 351 -20.36 42.69 -5.36
C LEU A 351 -21.83 43.10 -5.37
N ASN A 352 -22.64 42.46 -6.23
CA ASN A 352 -24.07 42.75 -6.36
C ASN A 352 -24.89 41.44 -6.29
N HIS A 353 -25.39 41.13 -5.10
CA HIS A 353 -26.24 39.97 -4.80
C HIS A 353 -27.64 40.45 -4.42
N ASP A 354 -28.62 40.25 -5.31
CA ASP A 354 -30.00 40.75 -5.14
C ASP A 354 -31.05 39.63 -4.91
N ASP A 355 -30.60 38.38 -4.70
CA ASP A 355 -31.49 37.23 -4.54
C ASP A 355 -31.92 37.04 -3.08
N TRP A 356 -33.16 37.44 -2.76
CA TRP A 356 -33.75 37.26 -1.44
C TRP A 356 -34.06 35.80 -1.08
N ARG A 357 -34.15 34.89 -2.06
CA ARG A 357 -34.44 33.45 -1.82
C ARG A 357 -33.18 32.74 -1.35
N ASN A 358 -32.04 33.10 -1.94
CA ASN A 358 -30.72 32.63 -1.55
C ASN A 358 -29.99 33.68 -0.70
N GLY A 359 -30.72 34.39 0.18
CA GLY A 359 -30.14 35.44 1.02
C GLY A 359 -28.95 34.97 1.85
N ILE A 360 -27.98 35.86 2.04
CA ILE A 360 -26.73 35.61 2.76
C ILE A 360 -26.93 35.78 4.27
N ARG A 361 -26.30 34.92 5.09
CA ARG A 361 -26.30 34.95 6.56
C ARG A 361 -24.96 35.38 7.13
N ASN A 362 -23.86 35.03 6.47
CA ASN A 362 -22.50 35.36 6.90
C ASN A 362 -21.63 35.79 5.70
N LEU A 363 -20.76 36.79 5.92
CA LEU A 363 -19.81 37.32 4.94
C LEU A 363 -18.36 36.84 5.16
N THR A 364 -18.07 35.99 6.15
CA THR A 364 -16.73 35.37 6.31
C THR A 364 -16.20 34.85 4.98
N GLY A 365 -14.99 35.29 4.62
CA GLY A 365 -14.37 35.07 3.32
C GLY A 365 -14.36 36.32 2.42
N ILE A 366 -15.19 37.34 2.69
CA ILE A 366 -15.27 38.56 1.87
C ILE A 366 -13.98 39.40 1.90
N GLU A 367 -13.21 39.32 2.97
CA GLU A 367 -11.91 39.97 3.15
C GLU A 367 -10.89 39.59 2.07
N ASN A 368 -11.08 38.45 1.40
CA ASN A 368 -10.20 37.97 0.32
C ASN A 368 -10.44 38.67 -1.04
N PHE A 369 -11.37 39.63 -1.13
CA PHE A 369 -11.65 40.43 -2.34
C PHE A 369 -11.23 41.90 -2.18
N PRO A 370 -9.92 42.22 -2.04
CA PRO A 370 -9.41 43.51 -1.58
C PRO A 370 -9.55 44.68 -2.58
N ASN A 371 -10.30 44.50 -3.68
CA ASN A 371 -10.58 45.52 -4.69
C ASN A 371 -12.06 45.94 -4.75
N LEU A 372 -12.94 45.35 -3.93
CA LEU A 372 -14.34 45.75 -3.85
C LEU A 372 -14.49 47.20 -3.37
N THR A 373 -15.09 48.05 -4.21
CA THR A 373 -15.48 49.42 -3.85
C THR A 373 -16.99 49.59 -3.66
N ARG A 374 -17.81 48.68 -4.20
CA ARG A 374 -19.27 48.69 -4.01
C ARG A 374 -19.79 47.32 -3.63
N ILE A 375 -20.60 47.27 -2.58
CA ILE A 375 -21.20 46.04 -2.06
C ILE A 375 -22.71 46.24 -1.90
N LYS A 376 -23.48 45.36 -2.54
CA LYS A 376 -24.93 45.22 -2.36
C LYS A 376 -25.23 43.76 -2.10
N ILE A 377 -25.91 43.48 -0.99
CA ILE A 377 -26.36 42.13 -0.63
C ILE A 377 -27.86 42.07 -0.32
N ALA A 378 -28.43 40.88 -0.49
CA ALA A 378 -29.72 40.48 0.05
C ALA A 378 -29.44 39.53 1.21
N ALA A 379 -29.79 39.94 2.43
CA ALA A 379 -29.65 39.12 3.62
C ALA A 379 -30.75 38.04 3.68
N ASP A 380 -30.47 36.92 4.33
CA ASP A 380 -31.52 35.96 4.69
C ASP A 380 -32.49 36.60 5.70
N ASN A 381 -33.79 36.54 5.40
CA ASN A 381 -34.88 37.04 6.24
C ASN A 381 -35.49 35.97 7.16
N THR A 382 -34.98 34.73 7.19
CA THR A 382 -35.41 33.71 8.16
C THR A 382 -34.96 34.03 9.60
N ARG A 383 -35.43 33.25 10.57
CA ARG A 383 -35.05 33.41 11.99
C ARG A 383 -33.56 33.20 12.26
N SER A 384 -32.88 32.44 11.42
CA SER A 384 -31.42 32.22 11.40
C SER A 384 -30.74 33.07 10.32
N GLY A 385 -31.33 34.22 10.00
CA GLY A 385 -30.82 35.18 9.03
C GLY A 385 -29.61 35.98 9.54
N MET A 386 -29.11 36.89 8.70
CA MET A 386 -27.92 37.69 8.97
C MET A 386 -28.06 38.55 10.23
N THR A 387 -27.10 38.43 11.15
CA THR A 387 -27.03 39.21 12.40
C THR A 387 -25.93 40.26 12.42
N THR A 388 -24.90 40.13 11.59
CA THR A 388 -23.72 41.00 11.63
C THR A 388 -23.22 41.27 10.21
N VAL A 389 -23.11 42.54 9.82
CA VAL A 389 -22.27 42.95 8.67
C VAL A 389 -20.89 43.28 9.21
N ASP A 390 -19.87 42.60 8.71
CA ASP A 390 -18.47 42.96 8.94
C ASP A 390 -17.75 43.07 7.60
N LEU A 391 -17.11 44.22 7.38
CA LEU A 391 -16.30 44.56 6.22
C LEU A 391 -14.90 45.02 6.65
N SER A 392 -14.50 44.86 7.92
CA SER A 392 -13.25 45.41 8.46
C SER A 392 -11.97 44.72 7.95
N GLY A 393 -12.10 43.60 7.22
CA GLY A 393 -11.03 43.01 6.41
C GLY A 393 -10.96 43.55 4.97
N LEU A 394 -11.75 44.58 4.64
CA LEU A 394 -11.67 45.35 3.40
C LEU A 394 -11.33 46.81 3.73
N HIS A 395 -10.71 47.52 2.79
CA HIS A 395 -10.18 48.88 3.00
C HIS A 395 -10.53 49.85 1.84
N LYS A 396 -11.51 49.51 1.01
CA LYS A 396 -11.82 50.23 -0.26
C LYS A 396 -13.31 50.43 -0.55
N VAL A 397 -14.20 49.91 0.30
CA VAL A 397 -15.65 50.00 0.07
C VAL A 397 -16.12 51.45 0.23
N GLU A 398 -16.51 52.07 -0.88
CA GLU A 398 -17.05 53.43 -0.94
C GLU A 398 -18.56 53.46 -0.61
N SER A 399 -19.27 52.35 -0.89
CA SER A 399 -20.69 52.21 -0.54
C SER A 399 -21.08 50.75 -0.26
N PHE A 400 -21.88 50.59 0.80
CA PHE A 400 -22.52 49.33 1.18
C PHE A 400 -24.05 49.50 1.21
N SER A 401 -24.79 48.47 0.78
CA SER A 401 -26.24 48.40 0.92
C SER A 401 -26.73 46.98 1.19
N VAL A 402 -27.77 46.84 2.01
CA VAL A 402 -28.38 45.55 2.34
C VAL A 402 -29.90 45.60 2.20
N GLN A 403 -30.46 44.63 1.48
CA GLN A 403 -31.89 44.34 1.50
C GLN A 403 -32.20 43.22 2.50
N TYR A 404 -33.42 43.23 3.04
CA TYR A 404 -33.95 42.17 3.93
C TYR A 404 -33.16 41.95 5.24
N GLY A 405 -32.28 42.87 5.62
CA GLY A 405 -31.41 42.83 6.79
C GLY A 405 -32.10 42.97 8.16
N TYR A 406 -33.34 42.48 8.30
CA TYR A 406 -34.23 42.71 9.45
C TYR A 406 -33.69 42.21 10.80
N ARG A 407 -32.60 41.44 10.83
CA ARG A 407 -31.99 40.87 12.05
C ARG A 407 -30.55 41.31 12.29
N ILE A 408 -30.00 42.17 11.43
CA ILE A 408 -28.66 42.70 11.62
C ILE A 408 -28.67 43.57 12.88
N THR A 409 -27.78 43.27 13.83
CA THR A 409 -27.57 44.01 15.09
C THR A 409 -26.29 44.83 15.05
N SER A 410 -25.38 44.58 14.12
CA SER A 410 -24.14 45.36 13.98
C SER A 410 -23.70 45.56 12.52
N PHE A 411 -23.17 46.74 12.25
CA PHE A 411 -22.45 47.11 11.05
C PHE A 411 -21.03 47.53 11.43
N ASN A 412 -20.05 46.71 11.06
CA ASN A 412 -18.64 47.03 11.17
C ASN A 412 -18.08 47.36 9.77
N PHE A 413 -17.93 48.64 9.49
CA PHE A 413 -17.35 49.15 8.25
C PHE A 413 -15.82 49.32 8.33
N GLY A 414 -15.20 49.16 9.50
CA GLY A 414 -13.75 49.35 9.67
C GLY A 414 -13.27 50.72 9.21
N ASP A 415 -12.16 50.75 8.47
CA ASP A 415 -11.55 51.93 7.83
C ASP A 415 -12.03 52.16 6.38
N ASN A 416 -13.05 51.43 5.91
CA ASN A 416 -13.58 51.63 4.56
C ASN A 416 -14.11 53.07 4.34
N PRO A 417 -13.92 53.67 3.15
CA PRO A 417 -14.33 55.05 2.83
C PRO A 417 -15.85 55.29 2.69
N ILE A 418 -16.69 54.55 3.43
CA ILE A 418 -18.15 54.73 3.49
C ILE A 418 -18.47 55.98 4.31
N LYS A 419 -18.70 57.11 3.63
CA LYS A 419 -19.05 58.40 4.26
C LYS A 419 -20.49 58.52 4.71
N ASP A 420 -21.41 58.00 3.90
CA ASP A 420 -22.85 58.08 4.08
C ASP A 420 -23.44 56.67 4.14
N PHE A 421 -24.18 56.35 5.21
CA PHE A 421 -24.97 55.13 5.29
C PHE A 421 -26.43 55.40 5.62
N VAL A 422 -27.31 54.74 4.87
CA VAL A 422 -28.76 54.76 5.09
C VAL A 422 -29.19 53.32 5.29
N PHE A 423 -29.59 52.95 6.51
CA PHE A 423 -29.99 51.56 6.79
C PHE A 423 -31.19 51.12 5.95
N SER A 424 -32.11 52.04 5.63
CA SER A 424 -33.20 51.74 4.73
C SER A 424 -33.75 52.91 3.93
N THR A 425 -34.01 52.64 2.66
CA THR A 425 -34.69 53.51 1.69
C THR A 425 -36.15 53.13 1.44
N SER A 426 -36.67 52.08 2.11
CA SER A 426 -38.03 51.56 1.90
C SER A 426 -39.00 51.96 3.01
N SER A 427 -40.22 52.38 2.64
CA SER A 427 -41.32 52.70 3.56
C SER A 427 -41.87 51.49 4.33
N SER A 428 -41.56 50.26 3.93
CA SER A 428 -41.99 49.01 4.58
C SER A 428 -40.90 48.33 5.43
N SER A 429 -39.80 49.03 5.68
CA SER A 429 -38.64 48.50 6.43
C SER A 429 -38.76 48.65 7.93
N TYR A 430 -38.22 47.68 8.66
CA TYR A 430 -38.17 47.65 10.12
C TYR A 430 -36.98 46.78 10.58
N THR A 431 -36.68 46.73 11.87
CA THR A 431 -35.68 45.81 12.43
C THR A 431 -36.21 45.07 13.66
N TYR A 432 -35.84 43.79 13.80
CA TYR A 432 -36.00 42.99 15.01
C TYR A 432 -34.85 43.21 16.02
N ALA A 433 -33.82 43.97 15.65
CA ALA A 433 -32.68 44.25 16.50
C ALA A 433 -33.07 45.21 17.64
N ARG A 434 -33.02 44.71 18.88
CA ARG A 434 -33.18 45.53 20.10
C ARG A 434 -32.10 46.60 20.25
N THR A 435 -30.89 46.29 19.78
CA THR A 435 -29.72 47.16 19.76
C THR A 435 -29.09 47.11 18.37
N MET A 436 -28.83 48.27 17.79
CA MET A 436 -28.04 48.41 16.56
C MET A 436 -26.69 49.05 16.91
N ILE A 437 -25.60 48.46 16.42
CA ILE A 437 -24.23 48.94 16.63
C ILE A 437 -23.62 49.36 15.29
N TYR A 438 -23.01 50.53 15.24
CA TYR A 438 -22.27 51.03 14.08
C TYR A 438 -20.82 51.31 14.45
N ILE A 439 -19.91 50.81 13.61
CA ILE A 439 -18.47 51.01 13.69
C ILE A 439 -18.01 51.39 12.29
N GLY A 440 -17.22 52.47 12.16
CA GLY A 440 -16.71 52.93 10.89
C GLY A 440 -15.91 54.23 11.04
N GLU A 441 -14.61 54.19 10.76
CA GLU A 441 -13.71 55.32 11.01
C GLU A 441 -14.00 56.53 10.11
N HIS A 442 -14.61 56.31 8.95
CA HIS A 442 -14.86 57.35 7.93
C HIS A 442 -16.36 57.67 7.73
N LEU A 443 -17.25 57.11 8.54
CA LEU A 443 -18.67 57.40 8.49
C LEU A 443 -18.96 58.81 9.02
N GLU A 444 -19.32 59.73 8.13
CA GLU A 444 -19.65 61.13 8.43
C GLU A 444 -21.16 61.35 8.64
N SER A 445 -21.99 60.47 8.09
CA SER A 445 -23.44 60.65 7.94
C SER A 445 -24.18 59.31 8.07
N LEU A 446 -25.14 59.23 9.00
CA LEU A 446 -25.92 58.01 9.27
C LEU A 446 -27.43 58.31 9.36
N ASP A 447 -28.21 57.70 8.48
CA ASP A 447 -29.66 57.56 8.64
C ASP A 447 -29.99 56.16 9.16
N ALA A 448 -30.22 56.07 10.47
CA ALA A 448 -30.66 54.86 11.16
C ALA A 448 -32.20 54.74 11.20
N GLY A 449 -32.90 55.52 10.38
CA GLY A 449 -34.35 55.53 10.27
C GLY A 449 -34.93 54.25 9.66
N MET A 450 -36.13 53.91 10.13
CA MET A 450 -36.96 52.82 9.60
C MET A 450 -38.17 53.42 8.88
N GLY A 451 -38.71 52.70 7.89
CA GLY A 451 -39.96 53.09 7.21
C GLY A 451 -41.18 52.78 8.08
N ASP A 452 -41.28 51.54 8.55
CA ASP A 452 -42.22 51.09 9.56
C ASP A 452 -41.57 51.16 10.96
N ARG A 453 -41.71 52.34 11.57
CA ARG A 453 -41.33 52.59 12.97
C ARG A 453 -42.19 51.85 14.00
N TYR A 454 -43.32 51.26 13.62
CA TYR A 454 -44.22 50.55 14.54
C TYR A 454 -43.85 49.08 14.69
N SER A 455 -43.41 48.44 13.60
CA SER A 455 -42.87 47.06 13.59
C SER A 455 -41.40 46.97 14.03
N SER A 456 -40.73 48.10 14.29
CA SER A 456 -39.32 48.15 14.70
C SER A 456 -39.11 47.94 16.20
N ASP A 457 -38.26 46.97 16.55
CA ASP A 457 -37.94 46.55 17.93
C ASP A 457 -36.79 47.34 18.58
N MET A 458 -36.12 48.25 17.86
CA MET A 458 -34.93 48.96 18.35
C MET A 458 -35.24 49.83 19.57
N GLU A 459 -34.47 49.59 20.64
CA GLU A 459 -34.45 50.41 21.87
C GLU A 459 -33.16 51.23 21.97
N VAL A 460 -32.03 50.70 21.48
CA VAL A 460 -30.68 51.30 21.62
C VAL A 460 -29.98 51.41 20.26
N LEU A 461 -29.32 52.54 20.01
CA LEU A 461 -28.47 52.79 18.85
C LEU A 461 -27.07 53.20 19.33
N ASP A 462 -26.07 52.37 19.07
CA ASP A 462 -24.68 52.60 19.46
C ASP A 462 -23.86 53.04 18.25
N VAL A 463 -23.31 54.26 18.31
CA VAL A 463 -22.46 54.86 17.26
C VAL A 463 -21.09 55.27 17.83
N SER A 464 -20.72 54.73 18.99
CA SER A 464 -19.41 54.95 19.64
C SER A 464 -18.21 54.52 18.79
N GLY A 465 -18.42 53.62 17.82
CA GLY A 465 -17.44 53.19 16.84
C GLY A 465 -17.31 54.10 15.61
N CYS A 466 -18.02 55.23 15.55
CA CYS A 466 -18.03 56.15 14.40
C CYS A 466 -17.42 57.52 14.77
N PRO A 467 -16.08 57.63 14.89
CA PRO A 467 -15.41 58.85 15.37
C PRO A 467 -15.54 60.05 14.42
N SER A 468 -15.84 59.84 13.14
CA SER A 468 -16.02 60.90 12.14
C SER A 468 -17.46 61.39 11.97
N LEU A 469 -18.41 60.86 12.74
CA LEU A 469 -19.86 61.07 12.54
C LEU A 469 -20.30 62.50 12.88
N LYS A 470 -20.82 63.23 11.89
CA LYS A 470 -21.26 64.62 12.00
C LYS A 470 -22.78 64.76 11.91
N TYR A 471 -23.44 63.88 11.15
CA TYR A 471 -24.88 63.83 11.03
C TYR A 471 -25.43 62.47 11.46
N LEU A 472 -26.37 62.48 12.41
CA LEU A 472 -27.10 61.30 12.84
C LEU A 472 -28.61 61.56 12.78
N LYS A 473 -29.31 60.81 11.92
CA LYS A 473 -30.76 60.80 11.87
C LYS A 473 -31.32 59.54 12.52
N ALA A 474 -32.05 59.77 13.60
CA ALA A 474 -32.64 58.74 14.47
C ALA A 474 -34.13 59.02 14.80
N THR A 475 -34.82 59.82 13.98
CA THR A 475 -36.21 60.24 14.20
C THR A 475 -37.26 59.17 13.88
N THR A 476 -36.94 58.17 13.06
CA THR A 476 -37.87 57.08 12.68
C THR A 476 -37.39 55.69 13.09
N CYS A 477 -36.41 55.60 14.01
CA CYS A 477 -35.80 54.36 14.49
C CYS A 477 -36.76 53.32 15.08
N GLY A 478 -37.87 53.75 15.69
CA GLY A 478 -38.90 52.85 16.23
C GLY A 478 -39.69 53.48 17.38
N VAL A 479 -40.89 52.98 17.66
CA VAL A 479 -41.70 53.42 18.81
C VAL A 479 -41.15 52.94 20.17
N LYS A 480 -40.16 52.03 20.15
CA LYS A 480 -39.49 51.51 21.36
C LYS A 480 -38.13 52.19 21.63
N PHE A 481 -37.70 53.08 20.74
CA PHE A 481 -36.37 53.69 20.74
C PHE A 481 -36.17 54.69 21.89
N LYS A 482 -35.06 54.58 22.63
CA LYS A 482 -34.84 55.26 23.91
C LYS A 482 -33.43 55.82 24.12
N THR A 483 -32.39 55.19 23.58
CA THR A 483 -31.00 55.54 23.91
C THR A 483 -30.12 55.58 22.67
N ILE A 484 -29.34 56.66 22.53
CA ILE A 484 -28.17 56.74 21.65
C ILE A 484 -26.92 56.59 22.53
N ILE A 485 -26.03 55.66 22.20
CA ILE A 485 -24.74 55.48 22.89
C ILE A 485 -23.62 56.11 22.04
N LEU A 486 -22.90 57.03 22.67
CA LEU A 486 -21.69 57.67 22.15
C LEU A 486 -20.46 57.19 22.92
N LYS A 487 -19.28 57.42 22.35
CA LYS A 487 -17.99 57.31 23.06
C LYS A 487 -17.75 58.57 23.89
N GLU A 488 -17.10 58.45 25.06
CA GLU A 488 -16.68 59.62 25.83
C GLU A 488 -15.84 60.59 24.96
N GLY A 489 -16.23 61.86 24.94
CA GLY A 489 -15.63 62.91 24.11
C GLY A 489 -16.11 62.98 22.64
N GLN A 490 -16.96 62.07 22.17
CA GLN A 490 -17.53 62.13 20.82
C GLN A 490 -18.56 63.26 20.71
N VAL A 491 -18.47 64.05 19.63
CA VAL A 491 -19.39 65.13 19.29
C VAL A 491 -19.91 64.89 17.88
N ILE A 492 -21.23 65.01 17.71
CA ILE A 492 -21.92 64.91 16.42
C ILE A 492 -22.59 66.27 16.18
N ASP A 493 -22.28 66.95 15.08
CA ASP A 493 -22.72 68.33 14.80
C ASP A 493 -24.26 68.47 14.76
N ASN A 494 -24.96 67.45 14.27
CA ASN A 494 -26.42 67.41 14.23
C ASN A 494 -26.97 66.00 14.53
N ILE A 495 -27.78 65.88 15.58
CA ILE A 495 -28.50 64.65 15.96
C ILE A 495 -30.01 64.92 15.86
N GLU A 496 -30.66 64.40 14.82
CA GLU A 496 -32.12 64.37 14.75
C GLU A 496 -32.66 63.17 15.55
N LYS A 497 -33.27 63.40 16.71
CA LYS A 497 -33.85 62.36 17.56
C LYS A 497 -35.21 62.79 18.13
N GLY A 498 -35.99 61.84 18.65
CA GLY A 498 -37.21 62.14 19.40
C GLY A 498 -36.91 62.77 20.78
N ASP A 499 -37.89 63.51 21.33
CA ASP A 499 -37.77 64.20 22.62
C ASP A 499 -37.40 63.27 23.78
N GLY A 500 -38.03 62.08 23.82
CA GLY A 500 -37.81 61.06 24.84
C GLY A 500 -36.55 60.20 24.65
N VAL A 501 -35.74 60.45 23.62
CA VAL A 501 -34.49 59.70 23.38
C VAL A 501 -33.36 60.32 24.20
N THR A 502 -32.73 59.53 25.05
CA THR A 502 -31.55 59.87 25.84
C THR A 502 -30.25 59.71 25.04
N ILE A 503 -29.20 60.38 25.49
CA ILE A 503 -27.83 60.18 24.99
C ILE A 503 -27.00 59.72 26.20
N GLU A 504 -26.31 58.59 26.03
CA GLU A 504 -25.46 57.95 27.04
C GLU A 504 -24.03 57.84 26.49
N TYR A 505 -23.03 57.81 27.37
CA TYR A 505 -21.61 57.78 27.02
C TYR A 505 -20.92 56.56 27.65
N LYS A 506 -19.95 55.97 26.94
CA LYS A 506 -19.10 54.85 27.38
C LYS A 506 -17.65 54.99 26.91
#